data_AF-X0SIL9-F1
#
_entry.id   AF-X0SIL9-F1
#
_cell.length_a   1.000
_cell.length_b   1.000
_cell.length_c   1.000
_cell.angle_alpha   90.00
_cell.angle_beta   90.00
_cell.angle_gamma   90.00
#
_symmetry.space_group_name_H-M   'P 1'
#
loop_
_entity.id
_entity.type
_entity.pdbx_description
1 polymer ?
#
loop_
_entity_poly.entity_id
_entity_poly.type
_entity_poly.pdbx_seq_one_letter_code
_entity_poly.pdbx_strand_id
1 'polypeptide(L)'
;MSKNDLTSIDETNIKNMILESHNDKNRDTLDLHNKVTDLKSNVFGTFIYIVVVVILIPLLLIKYKMYDILIPYFPNVDMIATSLGYNGGPSMYGFRNIWLYLYNPSNSTVFGYINQSMINYFALVGATGVIAYNTHKFKNWRRGWSLAFIMMITSYLAPDNIIISIQNYFARLLSNNYDSEEKVKKLWNLYNKNKNHQITKRQLENTLASMGYNNKRQHSIEDLFIAIDADKNKHISFEEFEEFLKAEYLQSNYFYLIIMVIGLLTAISILLIEAYLIKHHAWRFESMIEKFL
;
A
#
# COMPACT_ATOMS: atom_id res chain seq x y z
N MET A 1 -18.20 -15.88 29.13
CA MET A 1 -18.58 -15.67 27.72
C MET A 1 -17.77 -16.67 26.88
N SER A 2 -18.43 -17.31 25.93
CA SER A 2 -18.10 -18.61 25.33
C SER A 2 -16.74 -18.71 24.61
N LYS A 3 -16.20 -19.93 24.55
CA LYS A 3 -14.87 -20.37 24.09
C LYS A 3 -14.75 -20.57 22.56
N ASN A 4 -15.66 -20.01 21.74
CA ASN A 4 -15.81 -20.41 20.33
C ASN A 4 -15.52 -19.34 19.25
N ASP A 5 -14.95 -18.18 19.57
CA ASP A 5 -14.81 -17.07 18.59
C ASP A 5 -13.39 -16.82 18.05
N LEU A 6 -12.43 -17.75 18.22
CA LEU A 6 -11.01 -17.50 17.88
C LEU A 6 -10.38 -18.48 16.88
N THR A 7 -11.12 -19.46 16.36
CA THR A 7 -10.56 -20.50 15.46
C THR A 7 -10.90 -20.31 13.97
N SER A 8 -11.37 -19.13 13.54
CA SER A 8 -11.78 -18.90 12.14
C SER A 8 -10.95 -17.86 11.39
N ILE A 9 -9.78 -17.44 11.90
CA ILE A 9 -9.05 -16.29 11.34
C ILE A 9 -7.89 -16.66 10.37
N ASP A 10 -7.35 -17.88 10.33
CA ASP A 10 -6.14 -18.11 9.51
C ASP A 10 -6.24 -19.11 8.35
N GLU A 11 -7.08 -20.15 8.38
CA GLU A 11 -7.20 -21.04 7.22
C GLU A 11 -8.02 -20.39 6.08
N THR A 12 -9.00 -19.56 6.41
CA THR A 12 -9.87 -18.90 5.40
C THR A 12 -9.13 -17.79 4.66
N ASN A 13 -8.23 -17.05 5.31
CA ASN A 13 -7.46 -15.98 4.66
C ASN A 13 -6.37 -16.51 3.72
N ILE A 14 -5.69 -17.60 4.09
CA ILE A 14 -4.69 -18.24 3.23
C ILE A 14 -5.39 -18.92 2.04
N LYS A 15 -6.51 -19.63 2.29
CA LYS A 15 -7.30 -20.24 1.23
C LYS A 15 -7.95 -19.20 0.31
N ASN A 16 -8.35 -18.04 0.86
CA ASN A 16 -8.88 -16.92 0.08
C ASN A 16 -7.81 -16.21 -0.73
N MET A 17 -6.57 -16.05 -0.25
CA MET A 17 -5.47 -15.51 -1.07
C MET A 17 -5.09 -16.45 -2.22
N ILE A 18 -5.13 -17.77 -2.00
CA ILE A 18 -4.91 -18.78 -3.06
C ILE A 18 -6.10 -18.82 -4.02
N LEU A 19 -7.34 -18.71 -3.54
CA LEU A 19 -8.56 -18.62 -4.36
C LEU A 19 -8.68 -17.28 -5.11
N GLU A 20 -8.24 -16.15 -4.55
CA GLU A 20 -8.23 -14.83 -5.20
C GLU A 20 -7.24 -14.81 -6.37
N SER A 21 -6.15 -15.57 -6.28
CA SER A 21 -5.27 -15.82 -7.44
C SER A 21 -5.96 -16.59 -8.58
N HIS A 22 -7.09 -17.27 -8.30
CA HIS A 22 -7.88 -18.06 -9.25
C HIS A 22 -9.25 -17.43 -9.61
N ASN A 23 -9.80 -16.53 -8.78
CA ASN A 23 -11.17 -15.99 -8.87
C ASN A 23 -11.26 -14.60 -9.51
N ASP A 24 -10.21 -14.11 -10.16
CA ASP A 24 -10.19 -12.88 -10.98
C ASP A 24 -11.10 -12.95 -12.23
N LYS A 25 -12.17 -13.77 -12.20
CA LYS A 25 -13.08 -14.08 -13.31
C LYS A 25 -14.57 -13.87 -13.02
N ASN A 26 -15.02 -13.67 -11.78
CA ASN A 26 -16.45 -13.42 -11.51
C ASN A 26 -16.67 -12.08 -10.82
N ARG A 27 -16.94 -11.07 -11.65
CA ARG A 27 -17.39 -9.74 -11.27
C ARG A 27 -18.79 -9.81 -10.67
N ASP A 28 -18.91 -9.54 -9.38
CA ASP A 28 -20.01 -8.73 -8.85
C ASP A 28 -19.39 -7.46 -8.26
N THR A 29 -19.79 -6.32 -8.80
CA THR A 29 -19.13 -5.01 -8.56
C THR A 29 -19.52 -4.36 -7.23
N LEU A 30 -20.42 -5.00 -6.48
CA LEU A 30 -20.89 -4.57 -5.17
C LEU A 30 -21.05 -5.81 -4.28
N ASP A 31 -19.95 -6.46 -3.96
CA ASP A 31 -19.97 -7.52 -2.95
C ASP A 31 -20.05 -6.88 -1.55
N LEU A 32 -21.26 -6.42 -1.21
CA LEU A 32 -21.67 -5.79 0.06
C LEU A 32 -21.36 -6.65 1.29
N HIS A 33 -20.91 -7.90 1.09
CA HIS A 33 -20.70 -8.88 2.14
C HIS A 33 -19.24 -9.03 2.60
N ASN A 34 -18.27 -8.43 1.90
CA ASN A 34 -16.87 -8.49 2.34
C ASN A 34 -16.65 -7.64 3.60
N LYS A 35 -16.60 -8.33 4.74
CA LYS A 35 -16.35 -7.73 6.04
C LYS A 35 -14.97 -7.10 6.06
N VAL A 36 -14.92 -5.77 6.18
CA VAL A 36 -13.68 -4.98 6.30
C VAL A 36 -12.87 -5.51 7.48
N THR A 37 -11.65 -5.98 7.20
CA THR A 37 -10.71 -6.38 8.25
C THR A 37 -10.19 -5.12 8.95
N ASP A 38 -10.13 -5.15 10.29
CA ASP A 38 -9.64 -4.04 11.11
C ASP A 38 -10.21 -2.65 10.74
N LEU A 39 -11.55 -2.55 10.65
CA LEU A 39 -12.26 -1.31 10.28
C LEU A 39 -11.78 -0.09 11.09
N LYS A 40 -11.55 -0.24 12.40
CA LYS A 40 -11.05 0.86 13.26
C LYS A 40 -9.68 1.38 12.80
N SER A 41 -8.79 0.47 12.41
CA SER A 41 -7.44 0.79 11.94
C SER A 41 -7.49 1.54 10.61
N ASN A 42 -8.30 1.04 9.69
CA ASN A 42 -8.48 1.65 8.37
C ASN A 42 -9.17 3.03 8.45
N VAL A 43 -10.21 3.18 9.28
CA VAL A 43 -10.85 4.49 9.52
C VAL A 43 -9.84 5.50 10.08
N PHE A 44 -8.98 5.07 11.00
CA PHE A 44 -7.92 5.91 11.55
C PHE A 44 -6.89 6.32 10.49
N GLY A 45 -6.47 5.37 9.63
CA GLY A 45 -5.61 5.65 8.49
C GLY A 45 -6.22 6.69 7.56
N THR A 46 -7.46 6.48 7.10
CA THR A 46 -8.19 7.44 6.25
C THR A 46 -8.26 8.83 6.90
N PHE A 47 -8.54 8.91 8.20
CA PHE A 47 -8.57 10.18 8.92
C PHE A 47 -7.20 10.89 8.91
N ILE A 48 -6.11 10.16 9.21
CA ILE A 48 -4.75 10.71 9.14
C ILE A 48 -4.45 11.23 7.74
N TYR A 49 -4.78 10.46 6.71
CA TYR A 49 -4.53 10.84 5.33
C TYR A 49 -5.25 12.16 4.98
N ILE A 50 -6.53 12.30 5.30
CA ILE A 50 -7.28 13.53 5.03
C ILE A 50 -6.65 14.72 5.79
N VAL A 51 -6.42 14.56 7.09
CA VAL A 51 -5.90 15.65 7.92
C VAL A 51 -4.51 16.08 7.45
N VAL A 52 -3.61 15.14 7.17
CA VAL A 52 -2.22 15.47 6.83
C VAL A 52 -2.07 15.83 5.35
N VAL A 53 -2.51 14.96 4.45
CA VAL A 53 -2.26 15.06 3.01
C VAL A 53 -3.23 16.03 2.35
N VAL A 54 -4.52 15.94 2.66
CA VAL A 54 -5.55 16.77 1.99
C VAL A 54 -5.68 18.16 2.61
N ILE A 55 -5.42 18.31 3.92
CA ILE A 55 -5.64 19.58 4.63
C ILE A 55 -4.32 20.25 5.02
N LEU A 56 -3.51 19.65 5.89
CA LEU A 56 -2.34 20.32 6.49
C LEU A 56 -1.26 20.66 5.46
N ILE A 57 -0.88 19.74 4.58
CA ILE A 57 0.16 20.00 3.59
C ILE A 57 -0.23 21.15 2.64
N PRO A 58 -1.43 21.17 2.01
CA PRO A 58 -1.87 22.31 1.22
C PRO A 58 -1.89 23.62 2.00
N LEU A 59 -2.38 23.64 3.24
CA LEU A 59 -2.39 24.84 4.07
C LEU A 59 -0.98 25.36 4.38
N LEU A 60 -0.03 24.47 4.65
CA LEU A 60 1.38 24.84 4.84
C LEU A 60 1.98 25.41 3.55
N LEU A 61 1.75 24.77 2.40
CA LEU A 61 2.24 25.28 1.11
C LEU A 61 1.68 26.66 0.79
N ILE A 62 0.39 26.91 1.08
CA ILE A 62 -0.23 28.25 0.94
C ILE A 62 0.41 29.26 1.89
N LYS A 63 0.57 28.91 3.17
CA LYS A 63 1.16 29.78 4.20
C LYS A 63 2.57 30.24 3.82
N TYR A 64 3.37 29.34 3.23
CA TYR A 64 4.73 29.64 2.78
C TYR A 64 4.82 30.10 1.32
N LYS A 65 3.69 30.35 0.65
CA LYS A 65 3.62 30.81 -0.75
C LYS A 65 4.32 29.88 -1.76
N MET A 66 4.36 28.57 -1.47
CA MET A 66 4.99 27.54 -2.30
C MET A 66 4.04 27.06 -3.42
N TYR A 67 3.52 27.99 -4.21
CA TYR A 67 2.49 27.68 -5.22
C TYR A 67 3.00 26.77 -6.34
N ASP A 68 4.29 26.83 -6.67
CA ASP A 68 4.93 25.98 -7.68
C ASP A 68 4.88 24.50 -7.30
N ILE A 69 4.79 24.19 -6.00
CA ILE A 69 4.61 22.82 -5.49
C ILE A 69 3.14 22.51 -5.28
N LEU A 70 2.35 23.46 -4.77
CA LEU A 70 0.93 23.27 -4.50
C LEU A 70 0.13 22.91 -5.76
N ILE A 71 0.41 23.60 -6.87
CA ILE A 71 -0.29 23.44 -8.15
C ILE A 71 -0.21 22.00 -8.68
N PRO A 72 0.97 21.37 -8.81
CA PRO A 72 1.05 19.96 -9.19
C PRO A 72 0.67 19.02 -8.05
N TYR A 73 0.87 19.39 -6.77
CA TYR A 73 0.59 18.49 -5.65
C TYR A 73 -0.90 18.16 -5.47
N PHE A 74 -1.74 19.19 -5.37
CA PHE A 74 -3.12 19.03 -4.89
C PHE A 74 -4.04 18.24 -5.86
N PRO A 75 -3.89 18.36 -7.19
CA PRO A 75 -4.61 17.51 -8.15
C PRO A 75 -4.25 16.02 -8.12
N ASN A 76 -3.16 15.65 -7.44
CA ASN A 76 -2.52 14.33 -7.52
C ASN A 76 -2.41 13.65 -6.14
N VAL A 77 -3.30 14.00 -5.21
CA VAL A 77 -3.31 13.42 -3.86
C VAL A 77 -3.61 11.92 -3.91
N ASP A 78 -4.41 11.47 -4.87
CA ASP A 78 -4.70 10.07 -5.21
C ASP A 78 -3.42 9.23 -5.39
N MET A 79 -2.42 9.74 -6.10
CA MET A 79 -1.14 9.03 -6.31
C MET A 79 -0.40 8.75 -4.99
N ILE A 80 -0.51 9.67 -4.02
CA ILE A 80 0.05 9.48 -2.67
C ILE A 80 -0.75 8.39 -1.95
N ALA A 81 -2.07 8.40 -2.07
CA ALA A 81 -2.92 7.37 -1.47
C ALA A 81 -2.63 5.98 -2.06
N THR A 82 -2.49 5.88 -3.39
CA THR A 82 -2.08 4.66 -4.10
C THR A 82 -0.77 4.12 -3.55
N SER A 83 0.22 5.00 -3.36
CA SER A 83 1.54 4.63 -2.85
C SER A 83 1.50 4.08 -1.42
N LEU A 84 0.67 4.68 -0.56
CA LEU A 84 0.47 4.26 0.84
C LEU A 84 -0.35 2.98 0.95
N GLY A 85 -1.34 2.81 0.06
CA GLY A 85 -2.33 1.73 0.10
C GLY A 85 -1.79 0.35 -0.27
N TYR A 86 -0.60 0.26 -0.87
CA TYR A 86 0.00 -1.00 -1.31
C TYR A 86 0.05 -2.03 -0.17
N ASN A 87 -0.78 -3.09 -0.29
CA ASN A 87 -0.95 -4.13 0.71
C ASN A 87 -1.15 -3.62 2.15
N GLY A 88 -1.75 -2.44 2.32
CA GLY A 88 -2.02 -1.82 3.62
C GLY A 88 -0.85 -1.11 4.30
N GLY A 89 0.33 -1.13 3.68
CA GLY A 89 1.53 -0.44 4.13
C GLY A 89 2.07 -0.92 5.50
N PRO A 90 3.10 -0.25 6.04
CA PRO A 90 3.74 -0.67 7.28
C PRO A 90 2.81 -0.48 8.48
N SER A 91 2.86 -1.41 9.44
CA SER A 91 2.12 -1.27 10.69
C SER A 91 2.74 -0.19 11.59
N MET A 92 1.90 0.58 12.27
CA MET A 92 2.29 1.73 13.09
C MET A 92 1.65 1.65 14.48
N TYR A 93 2.47 1.65 15.54
CA TYR A 93 2.04 1.75 16.95
C TYR A 93 0.81 0.88 17.34
N GLY A 94 0.77 -0.38 16.87
CA GLY A 94 -0.34 -1.31 17.17
C GLY A 94 -1.50 -1.29 16.17
N PHE A 95 -1.48 -0.39 15.19
CA PHE A 95 -2.40 -0.38 14.06
C PHE A 95 -1.78 -1.12 12.87
N ARG A 96 -2.44 -2.18 12.40
CA ARG A 96 -2.06 -2.97 11.22
C ARG A 96 -2.95 -2.59 10.04
N ASN A 97 -2.46 -2.75 8.82
CA ASN A 97 -3.25 -2.55 7.60
C ASN A 97 -3.97 -1.19 7.54
N ILE A 98 -3.38 -0.14 8.11
CA ILE A 98 -4.00 1.18 8.24
C ILE A 98 -4.37 1.80 6.89
N TRP A 99 -3.63 1.43 5.83
CA TRP A 99 -3.83 1.96 4.49
C TRP A 99 -4.55 0.99 3.54
N LEU A 100 -4.97 -0.20 4.01
CA LEU A 100 -5.35 -1.31 3.12
C LEU A 100 -6.51 -0.95 2.20
N TYR A 101 -7.45 -0.17 2.72
CA TYR A 101 -8.61 0.30 1.99
C TYR A 101 -8.56 1.80 1.72
N LEU A 102 -7.38 2.43 1.78
CA LEU A 102 -7.22 3.86 1.53
C LEU A 102 -7.48 4.14 0.05
N TYR A 103 -6.71 3.51 -0.84
CA TYR A 103 -6.87 3.65 -2.28
C TYR A 103 -6.29 2.43 -2.98
N ASN A 104 -7.16 1.60 -3.55
CA ASN A 104 -6.76 0.44 -4.35
C ASN A 104 -7.78 0.26 -5.49
N PRO A 105 -7.36 0.44 -6.76
CA PRO A 105 -8.26 0.33 -7.91
C PRO A 105 -8.94 -1.04 -8.09
N SER A 106 -8.39 -2.10 -7.49
CA SER A 106 -8.93 -3.47 -7.59
C SER A 106 -9.78 -3.91 -6.40
N ASN A 107 -10.03 -3.03 -5.42
CA ASN A 107 -10.75 -3.40 -4.19
C ASN A 107 -12.28 -3.40 -4.38
N SER A 108 -12.94 -4.50 -3.98
CA SER A 108 -14.38 -4.69 -4.10
C SER A 108 -15.19 -4.26 -2.87
N THR A 109 -14.54 -3.82 -1.79
CA THR A 109 -15.24 -3.45 -0.55
C THR A 109 -15.93 -2.08 -0.64
N VAL A 110 -17.13 -1.95 -0.06
CA VAL A 110 -17.87 -0.67 -0.01
C VAL A 110 -17.07 0.44 0.68
N PHE A 111 -16.38 0.10 1.78
CA PHE A 111 -15.54 1.07 2.49
C PHE A 111 -14.38 1.57 1.62
N GLY A 112 -13.70 0.67 0.90
CA GLY A 112 -12.66 1.03 -0.05
C GLY A 112 -13.17 1.90 -1.19
N TYR A 113 -14.33 1.55 -1.75
CA TYR A 113 -14.98 2.35 -2.80
C TYR A 113 -15.29 3.78 -2.34
N ILE A 114 -15.82 3.95 -1.11
CA ILE A 114 -16.10 5.27 -0.54
C ILE A 114 -14.81 6.07 -0.40
N ASN A 115 -13.74 5.46 0.12
CA ASN A 115 -12.45 6.14 0.26
C ASN A 115 -11.86 6.56 -1.09
N GLN A 116 -11.85 5.64 -2.06
CA GLN A 116 -11.36 5.92 -3.40
C GLN A 116 -12.15 7.06 -4.06
N SER A 117 -13.48 7.02 -3.96
CA SER A 117 -14.35 8.07 -4.50
C SER A 117 -14.10 9.43 -3.85
N MET A 118 -13.88 9.45 -2.53
CA MET A 118 -13.58 10.66 -1.78
C MET A 118 -12.19 11.23 -2.15
N ILE A 119 -11.19 10.39 -2.31
CA ILE A 119 -9.84 10.80 -2.71
C ILE A 119 -9.85 11.36 -4.14
N ASN A 120 -10.54 10.67 -5.05
CA ASN A 120 -10.77 11.16 -6.42
C ASN A 120 -11.48 12.51 -6.45
N TYR A 121 -12.46 12.69 -5.57
CA TYR A 121 -13.15 13.98 -5.42
C TYR A 121 -12.17 15.09 -4.99
N PHE A 122 -11.28 14.83 -4.02
CA PHE A 122 -10.27 15.81 -3.61
C PHE A 122 -9.26 16.15 -4.73
N ALA A 123 -8.79 15.14 -5.46
CA ALA A 123 -7.94 15.33 -6.64
C ALA A 123 -8.64 16.23 -7.68
N LEU A 124 -9.93 16.00 -7.96
CA LEU A 124 -10.72 16.82 -8.88
C LEU A 124 -10.93 18.25 -8.37
N VAL A 125 -11.19 18.43 -7.07
CA VAL A 125 -11.26 19.77 -6.44
C VAL A 125 -9.92 20.49 -6.59
N GLY A 126 -8.80 19.77 -6.44
CA GLY A 126 -7.48 20.33 -6.66
C GLY A 126 -7.25 20.76 -8.11
N ALA A 127 -7.56 19.90 -9.07
CA ALA A 127 -7.45 20.20 -10.50
C ALA A 127 -8.30 21.42 -10.90
N THR A 128 -9.57 21.43 -10.50
CA THR A 128 -10.49 22.55 -10.78
C THR A 128 -10.04 23.86 -10.12
N GLY A 129 -9.53 23.79 -8.89
CA GLY A 129 -8.95 24.93 -8.19
C GLY A 129 -7.73 25.52 -8.91
N VAL A 130 -6.82 24.67 -9.42
CA VAL A 130 -5.67 25.12 -10.21
C VAL A 130 -6.10 25.82 -11.49
N ILE A 131 -7.07 25.24 -12.21
CA ILE A 131 -7.61 25.82 -13.45
C ILE A 131 -8.20 27.20 -13.16
N ALA A 132 -9.09 27.29 -12.16
CA ALA A 132 -9.75 28.53 -11.77
C ALA A 132 -8.74 29.61 -11.34
N TYR A 133 -7.75 29.25 -10.52
CA TYR A 133 -6.70 30.17 -10.08
C TYR A 133 -5.89 30.72 -11.25
N ASN A 134 -5.46 29.87 -12.19
CA ASN A 134 -4.67 30.30 -13.34
C ASN A 134 -5.52 31.12 -14.33
N THR A 135 -6.77 30.72 -14.58
CA THR A 135 -7.70 31.51 -15.40
C THR A 135 -7.90 32.91 -14.84
N HIS A 136 -8.10 33.03 -13.52
CA HIS A 136 -8.26 34.33 -12.87
C HIS A 136 -6.96 35.15 -12.89
N LYS A 137 -5.84 34.56 -12.48
CA LYS A 137 -4.52 35.23 -12.38
C LYS A 137 -4.05 35.79 -13.72
N PHE A 138 -4.20 35.03 -14.79
CA PHE A 138 -3.75 35.42 -16.13
C PHE A 138 -4.83 36.08 -16.98
N LYS A 139 -6.07 36.19 -16.47
CA LYS A 139 -7.26 36.67 -17.21
C LYS A 139 -7.43 35.98 -18.58
N ASN A 140 -7.03 34.72 -18.65
CA ASN A 140 -6.99 33.95 -19.88
C ASN A 140 -7.49 32.53 -19.60
N TRP A 141 -8.70 32.24 -20.08
CA TRP A 141 -9.32 30.94 -19.88
C TRP A 141 -8.58 29.83 -20.64
N ARG A 142 -7.98 30.13 -21.80
CA ARG A 142 -7.18 29.16 -22.58
C ARG A 142 -5.99 28.67 -21.78
N ARG A 143 -5.36 29.57 -21.00
CA ARG A 143 -4.27 29.22 -20.09
C ARG A 143 -4.70 28.25 -19.00
N GLY A 144 -5.87 28.46 -18.39
CA GLY A 144 -6.41 27.55 -17.39
C GLY A 144 -6.71 26.17 -17.97
N TRP A 145 -7.33 26.12 -19.15
CA TRP A 145 -7.65 24.85 -19.81
C TRP A 145 -6.43 24.13 -20.41
N SER A 146 -5.37 24.86 -20.77
CA SER A 146 -4.12 24.23 -21.21
C SER A 146 -3.43 23.44 -20.09
N LEU A 147 -3.52 23.92 -18.84
CA LEU A 147 -3.11 23.16 -17.65
C LEU A 147 -3.96 21.91 -17.49
N ALA A 148 -5.29 22.03 -17.63
CA ALA A 148 -6.22 20.91 -17.49
C ALA A 148 -5.87 19.75 -18.44
N PHE A 149 -5.55 20.05 -19.70
CA PHE A 149 -5.19 19.02 -20.67
C PHE A 149 -3.89 18.29 -20.32
N ILE A 150 -2.89 19.02 -19.82
CA ILE A 150 -1.65 18.39 -19.34
C ILE A 150 -1.96 17.48 -18.15
N MET A 151 -2.67 18.00 -17.14
CA MET A 151 -3.06 17.26 -15.94
C MET A 151 -3.86 16.01 -16.26
N MET A 152 -4.84 16.09 -17.17
CA MET A 152 -5.63 14.91 -17.55
C MET A 152 -4.76 13.79 -18.14
N ILE A 153 -3.74 14.12 -18.92
CA ILE A 153 -2.85 13.13 -19.54
C ILE A 153 -1.87 12.57 -18.52
N THR A 154 -1.26 13.43 -17.70
CA THR A 154 -0.21 13.01 -16.75
C THR A 154 -0.77 12.31 -15.52
N SER A 155 -1.98 12.70 -15.11
CA SER A 155 -2.48 12.48 -13.75
C SER A 155 -3.79 11.71 -13.69
N TYR A 156 -4.57 11.72 -14.77
CA TYR A 156 -5.90 11.11 -14.75
C TYR A 156 -6.01 9.80 -15.56
N LEU A 157 -5.20 9.65 -16.62
CA LEU A 157 -5.35 8.54 -17.56
C LEU A 157 -4.67 7.22 -17.14
N ALA A 158 -3.53 7.26 -16.42
CA ALA A 158 -2.79 6.04 -16.10
C ALA A 158 -1.80 6.04 -14.90
N PRO A 159 -1.62 7.11 -14.09
CA PRO A 159 -0.46 7.16 -13.18
C PRO A 159 -0.53 6.15 -12.03
N ASP A 160 -1.71 5.87 -11.49
CA ASP A 160 -1.88 4.92 -10.38
C ASP A 160 -1.41 3.51 -10.75
N ASN A 161 -1.74 3.06 -11.97
CA ASN A 161 -1.33 1.76 -12.47
C ASN A 161 0.19 1.67 -12.64
N ILE A 162 0.86 2.78 -12.98
CA ILE A 162 2.32 2.84 -13.09
C ILE A 162 2.95 2.68 -11.70
N ILE A 163 2.42 3.37 -10.69
CA ILE A 163 2.89 3.25 -9.29
C ILE A 163 2.76 1.80 -8.82
N ILE A 164 1.58 1.20 -8.99
CA ILE A 164 1.31 -0.19 -8.58
C ILE A 164 2.23 -1.16 -9.33
N SER A 165 2.43 -0.96 -10.64
CA SER A 165 3.30 -1.81 -11.45
C SER A 165 4.76 -1.77 -10.97
N ILE A 166 5.27 -0.57 -10.66
CA ILE A 166 6.62 -0.38 -10.14
C ILE A 166 6.74 -1.01 -8.74
N GLN A 167 5.78 -0.77 -7.85
CA GLN A 167 5.77 -1.39 -6.52
C GLN A 167 5.75 -2.92 -6.61
N ASN A 168 4.94 -3.50 -7.50
CA ASN A 168 4.90 -4.95 -7.75
C ASN A 168 6.23 -5.49 -8.29
N TYR A 169 6.87 -4.76 -9.21
CA TYR A 169 8.18 -5.14 -9.73
C TYR A 169 9.23 -5.21 -8.61
N PHE A 170 9.32 -4.17 -7.78
CA PHE A 170 10.27 -4.15 -6.67
C PHE A 170 9.92 -5.15 -5.56
N ALA A 171 8.63 -5.39 -5.29
CA ALA A 171 8.18 -6.42 -4.36
C ALA A 171 8.67 -7.81 -4.80
N ARG A 172 8.55 -8.14 -6.09
CA ARG A 172 9.06 -9.39 -6.66
C ARG A 172 10.59 -9.48 -6.59
N LEU A 173 11.29 -8.39 -6.91
CA LEU A 173 12.76 -8.34 -6.79
C LEU A 173 13.23 -8.59 -5.36
N LEU A 174 12.62 -7.92 -4.37
CA LEU A 174 12.96 -8.08 -2.97
C LEU A 174 12.60 -9.49 -2.45
N SER A 175 11.49 -10.05 -2.92
CA SER A 175 11.09 -11.43 -2.61
C SER A 175 12.12 -12.43 -3.11
N ASN A 176 12.54 -12.32 -4.38
CA ASN A 176 13.49 -13.25 -4.98
C ASN A 176 14.89 -13.13 -4.38
N ASN A 177 15.29 -11.92 -3.96
CA ASN A 177 16.61 -11.67 -3.36
C ASN A 177 16.68 -12.03 -1.86
N TYR A 178 15.55 -12.32 -1.19
CA TYR A 178 15.56 -12.79 0.19
C TYR A 178 16.15 -14.20 0.34
N ASP A 179 16.28 -14.93 -0.77
CA ASP A 179 16.77 -16.31 -0.85
C ASP A 179 18.28 -16.47 -0.58
N SER A 180 18.81 -15.70 0.39
CA SER A 180 20.11 -15.99 0.98
C SER A 180 19.99 -17.27 1.79
N GLU A 181 20.13 -18.40 1.09
CA GLU A 181 20.23 -19.76 1.63
C GLU A 181 21.13 -19.80 2.89
N GLU A 182 22.17 -18.97 2.92
CA GLU A 182 23.07 -18.79 4.06
C GLU A 182 22.39 -18.26 5.34
N LYS A 183 21.46 -17.30 5.24
CA LYS A 183 20.73 -16.76 6.40
C LYS A 183 19.72 -17.77 6.93
N VAL A 184 18.99 -18.44 6.05
CA VAL A 184 18.05 -19.52 6.40
C VAL A 184 18.80 -20.67 7.05
N LYS A 185 19.92 -21.13 6.45
CA LYS A 185 20.80 -22.16 7.04
C LYS A 185 21.37 -21.76 8.39
N LYS A 186 21.80 -20.51 8.57
CA LYS A 186 22.28 -20.01 9.87
C LYS A 186 21.18 -20.06 10.93
N LEU A 187 19.98 -19.57 10.61
CA LEU A 187 18.84 -19.62 11.52
C LEU A 187 18.47 -21.08 11.81
N TRP A 188 18.33 -21.92 10.80
CA TRP A 188 18.05 -23.34 10.94
C TRP A 188 19.02 -24.05 11.88
N ASN A 189 20.33 -23.83 11.71
CA ASN A 189 21.36 -24.41 12.58
C ASN A 189 21.25 -23.92 14.03
N LEU A 190 20.75 -22.71 14.27
CA LEU A 190 20.50 -22.20 15.62
C LEU A 190 19.28 -22.88 16.27
N TYR A 191 18.21 -23.12 15.50
CA TYR A 191 16.97 -23.72 16.00
C TYR A 191 17.06 -25.25 16.13
N ASN A 192 17.72 -25.93 15.18
CA ASN A 192 17.90 -27.38 15.15
C ASN A 192 19.18 -27.83 15.89
N LYS A 193 19.24 -27.56 17.20
CA LYS A 193 20.42 -27.85 18.04
C LYS A 193 20.82 -29.33 18.05
N ASN A 194 19.85 -30.22 17.85
CA ASN A 194 20.03 -31.66 17.95
C ASN A 194 20.51 -32.26 16.61
N LYS A 195 20.57 -31.45 15.54
CA LYS A 195 20.95 -31.84 14.18
C LYS A 195 20.15 -33.03 13.61
N ASN A 196 18.93 -33.23 14.10
CA ASN A 196 18.03 -34.30 13.67
C ASN A 196 17.13 -33.88 12.50
N HIS A 197 17.50 -32.82 11.77
CA HIS A 197 16.74 -32.26 10.63
C HIS A 197 15.27 -31.90 10.91
N GLN A 198 14.88 -31.78 12.17
CA GLN A 198 13.50 -31.51 12.59
C GLN A 198 13.48 -30.57 13.79
N ILE A 199 12.62 -29.55 13.76
CA ILE A 199 12.37 -28.67 14.91
C ILE A 199 11.06 -29.10 15.58
N THR A 200 11.16 -29.55 16.83
CA THR A 200 10.00 -29.81 17.69
C THR A 200 9.45 -28.51 18.27
N LYS A 201 8.16 -28.50 18.64
CA LYS A 201 7.52 -27.37 19.34
C LYS A 201 8.34 -26.87 20.53
N ARG A 202 8.87 -27.77 21.35
CA ARG A 202 9.69 -27.43 22.53
C ARG A 202 11.00 -26.75 22.15
N GLN A 203 11.62 -27.13 21.03
CA GLN A 203 12.82 -26.46 20.53
C GLN A 203 12.51 -25.06 20.00
N LEU A 204 11.38 -24.88 19.31
CA LEU A 204 10.89 -23.58 18.89
C LEU A 204 10.63 -22.67 20.10
N GLU A 205 9.89 -23.15 21.10
CA GLU A 205 9.60 -22.45 22.35
C GLU A 205 10.86 -22.00 23.09
N ASN A 206 11.79 -22.92 23.34
CA ASN A 206 13.02 -22.63 24.08
C ASN A 206 13.90 -21.61 23.36
N THR A 207 13.92 -21.65 22.03
CA THR A 207 14.78 -20.77 21.23
C THR A 207 14.19 -19.37 21.13
N LEU A 208 12.89 -19.26 20.87
CA LEU A 208 12.19 -17.98 20.91
C LEU A 208 12.33 -17.32 22.30
N ALA A 209 12.19 -18.10 23.37
CA ALA A 209 12.44 -17.64 24.73
C ALA A 209 13.86 -17.10 24.92
N SER A 210 14.87 -17.80 24.40
CA SER A 210 16.29 -17.38 24.51
C SER A 210 16.63 -16.12 23.72
N MET A 211 15.85 -15.81 22.67
CA MET A 211 16.01 -14.59 21.87
C MET A 211 15.21 -13.40 22.44
N GLY A 212 14.57 -13.55 23.60
CA GLY A 212 13.74 -12.50 24.21
C GLY A 212 12.38 -12.31 23.55
N TYR A 213 11.92 -13.27 22.72
CA TYR A 213 10.63 -13.19 22.00
C TYR A 213 9.40 -13.40 22.90
N ASN A 214 9.56 -13.58 24.21
CA ASN A 214 8.49 -14.04 25.10
C ASN A 214 7.33 -13.06 25.37
N ASN A 215 7.29 -11.82 24.85
CA ASN A 215 6.32 -10.83 25.35
C ASN A 215 5.65 -9.90 24.31
N LYS A 216 5.74 -10.13 22.99
CA LYS A 216 5.25 -9.12 22.01
C LYS A 216 4.42 -9.58 20.80
N ARG A 217 4.01 -10.85 20.70
CA ARG A 217 3.02 -11.29 19.68
C ARG A 217 1.69 -11.67 20.33
N GLN A 218 0.61 -11.45 19.58
CA GLN A 218 -0.78 -11.72 19.97
C GLN A 218 -1.15 -13.22 19.85
N HIS A 219 -0.32 -14.02 19.15
CA HIS A 219 -0.52 -15.44 18.87
C HIS A 219 0.32 -16.29 19.82
N SER A 220 -0.23 -17.42 20.27
CA SER A 220 0.50 -18.36 21.09
C SER A 220 1.58 -19.06 20.26
N ILE A 221 2.62 -19.59 20.92
CA ILE A 221 3.64 -20.40 20.23
C ILE A 221 3.00 -21.65 19.60
N GLU A 222 1.87 -22.10 20.14
CA GLU A 222 1.08 -23.17 19.55
C GLU A 222 0.48 -22.78 18.19
N ASP A 223 -0.12 -21.59 18.09
CA ASP A 223 -0.69 -21.13 16.82
C ASP A 223 0.41 -20.94 15.75
N LEU A 224 1.57 -20.42 16.16
CA LEU A 224 2.74 -20.32 15.29
C LEU A 224 3.23 -21.69 14.83
N PHE A 225 3.28 -22.68 15.73
CA PHE A 225 3.72 -24.02 15.38
C PHE A 225 2.75 -24.67 14.38
N ILE A 226 1.44 -24.57 14.64
CA ILE A 226 0.39 -25.09 13.75
C ILE A 226 0.43 -24.42 12.37
N ALA A 227 0.74 -23.12 12.32
CA ALA A 227 0.83 -22.38 11.05
C ALA A 227 2.06 -22.79 10.20
N ILE A 228 3.14 -23.27 10.82
CA ILE A 228 4.37 -23.67 10.14
C ILE A 228 4.35 -25.16 9.76
N ASP A 229 3.80 -26.02 10.63
CA ASP A 229 3.66 -27.48 10.44
C ASP A 229 2.53 -27.79 9.43
N ALA A 230 2.81 -27.55 8.15
CA ALA A 230 1.83 -27.63 7.06
C ALA A 230 1.35 -29.07 6.83
N ASP A 231 2.23 -30.05 7.00
CA ASP A 231 1.89 -31.47 6.86
C ASP A 231 1.32 -32.11 8.15
N LYS A 232 1.32 -31.34 9.26
CA LYS A 232 0.77 -31.71 10.58
C LYS A 232 1.46 -32.93 11.20
N ASN A 233 2.73 -33.17 10.85
CA ASN A 233 3.51 -34.30 11.36
C ASN A 233 4.10 -34.04 12.77
N LYS A 234 3.87 -32.85 13.34
CA LYS A 234 4.37 -32.36 14.65
C LYS A 234 5.87 -32.05 14.67
N HIS A 235 6.49 -31.87 13.51
CA HIS A 235 7.88 -31.52 13.31
C HIS A 235 8.02 -30.53 12.15
N ILE A 236 8.71 -29.43 12.39
CA ILE A 236 9.00 -28.47 11.32
C ILE A 236 10.25 -28.95 10.55
N SER A 237 10.07 -29.20 9.25
CA SER A 237 11.12 -29.49 8.26
C SER A 237 11.91 -28.24 7.85
N PHE A 238 13.02 -28.43 7.11
CA PHE A 238 13.81 -27.28 6.63
C PHE A 238 13.01 -26.44 5.64
N GLU A 239 12.26 -27.11 4.77
CA GLU A 239 11.42 -26.53 3.74
C GLU A 239 10.29 -25.69 4.37
N GLU A 240 9.57 -26.22 5.36
CA GLU A 240 8.52 -25.47 6.10
C GLU A 240 9.09 -24.27 6.86
N PHE A 241 10.28 -24.42 7.45
CA PHE A 241 10.96 -23.33 8.13
C PHE A 241 11.40 -22.22 7.16
N GLU A 242 11.89 -22.59 5.99
CA GLU A 242 12.27 -21.67 4.93
C GLU A 242 11.06 -20.89 4.40
N GLU A 243 9.96 -21.59 4.11
CA GLU A 243 8.70 -20.96 3.68
C GLU A 243 8.16 -20.00 4.74
N PHE A 244 8.19 -20.38 6.02
CA PHE A 244 7.81 -19.50 7.11
C PHE A 244 8.67 -18.24 7.18
N LEU A 245 10.01 -18.38 7.10
CA LEU A 245 10.90 -17.22 7.13
C LEU A 245 10.72 -16.31 5.91
N LYS A 246 10.42 -16.88 4.73
CA LYS A 246 10.06 -16.13 3.53
C LYS A 246 8.76 -15.35 3.76
N ALA A 247 7.71 -16.00 4.28
CA ALA A 247 6.44 -15.35 4.59
C ALA A 247 6.58 -14.25 5.66
N GLU A 248 7.32 -14.49 6.74
CA GLU A 248 7.54 -13.52 7.81
C GLU A 248 8.33 -12.29 7.31
N TYR A 249 9.29 -12.49 6.40
CA TYR A 249 10.01 -11.38 5.78
C TYR A 249 9.12 -10.56 4.84
N LEU A 250 8.33 -11.21 3.98
CA LEU A 250 7.41 -10.54 3.06
C LEU A 250 6.30 -9.77 3.80
N GLN A 251 5.95 -10.21 5.00
CA GLN A 251 5.02 -9.51 5.90
C GLN A 251 5.72 -8.54 6.88
N SER A 252 7.03 -8.36 6.76
CA SER A 252 7.77 -7.49 7.67
C SER A 252 7.47 -6.01 7.41
N ASN A 253 7.44 -5.20 8.46
CA ASN A 253 7.29 -3.75 8.33
C ASN A 253 8.37 -3.12 7.45
N TYR A 254 9.59 -3.68 7.44
CA TYR A 254 10.67 -3.18 6.59
C TYR A 254 10.38 -3.39 5.11
N PHE A 255 9.85 -4.56 4.74
CA PHE A 255 9.44 -4.82 3.36
C PHE A 255 8.36 -3.81 2.90
N TYR A 256 7.29 -3.66 3.68
CA TYR A 256 6.22 -2.70 3.35
C TYR A 256 6.72 -1.26 3.33
N LEU A 257 7.62 -0.87 4.23
CA LEU A 257 8.22 0.46 4.26
C LEU A 257 9.03 0.74 2.98
N ILE A 258 9.84 -0.22 2.52
CA ILE A 258 10.63 -0.06 1.29
C ILE A 258 9.71 0.09 0.08
N ILE A 259 8.69 -0.75 -0.06
CA ILE A 259 7.74 -0.67 -1.18
C ILE A 259 6.91 0.62 -1.14
N MET A 260 6.51 1.07 0.04
CA MET A 260 5.83 2.36 0.21
C MET A 260 6.73 3.52 -0.22
N VAL A 261 8.01 3.54 0.18
CA VAL A 261 8.97 4.57 -0.23
C VAL A 261 9.17 4.57 -1.76
N ILE A 262 9.25 3.40 -2.38
CA ILE A 262 9.35 3.28 -3.85
C ILE A 262 8.11 3.85 -4.54
N GLY A 263 6.91 3.57 -4.01
CA GLY A 263 5.66 4.15 -4.50
C GLY A 263 5.69 5.68 -4.40
N LEU A 264 6.04 6.22 -3.23
CA LEU A 264 6.11 7.66 -3.01
C LEU A 264 7.15 8.35 -3.91
N LEU A 265 8.32 7.75 -4.12
CA LEU A 265 9.32 8.27 -5.05
C LEU A 265 8.83 8.28 -6.50
N THR A 266 8.08 7.24 -6.89
CA THR A 266 7.45 7.16 -8.21
C THR A 266 6.41 8.27 -8.36
N ALA A 267 5.54 8.46 -7.37
CA ALA A 267 4.54 9.52 -7.38
C ALA A 267 5.18 10.92 -7.46
N ILE A 268 6.21 11.17 -6.64
CA ILE A 268 6.99 12.43 -6.68
C ILE A 268 7.63 12.64 -8.06
N SER A 269 8.16 11.58 -8.68
CA SER A 269 8.76 11.68 -10.01
C SER A 269 7.74 12.10 -11.06
N ILE A 270 6.53 11.53 -11.04
CA ILE A 270 5.45 11.90 -11.96
C ILE A 270 5.01 13.36 -11.69
N LEU A 271 4.87 13.76 -10.43
CA LEU A 271 4.56 15.14 -10.04
C LEU A 271 5.58 16.15 -10.58
N LEU A 272 6.87 15.82 -10.52
CA LEU A 272 7.93 16.67 -11.03
C LEU A 272 7.90 16.78 -12.57
N ILE A 273 7.61 15.67 -13.26
CA ILE A 273 7.42 15.65 -14.71
C ILE A 273 6.22 16.52 -15.10
N GLU A 274 5.10 16.39 -14.40
CA GLU A 274 3.91 17.22 -14.62
C GLU A 274 4.21 18.71 -14.40
N ALA A 275 4.84 19.06 -13.28
CA ALA A 275 5.24 20.43 -12.99
C ALA A 275 6.13 21.02 -14.09
N TYR A 276 7.06 20.23 -14.62
CA TYR A 276 7.91 20.59 -15.75
C TYR A 276 7.09 20.82 -17.03
N LEU A 277 6.18 19.90 -17.38
CA LEU A 277 5.32 20.00 -18.55
C LEU A 277 4.41 21.24 -18.49
N ILE A 278 3.81 21.50 -17.33
CA ILE A 278 3.02 22.70 -17.08
C ILE A 278 3.85 23.96 -17.31
N LYS A 279 5.05 24.02 -16.73
CA LYS A 279 5.90 25.21 -16.81
C LYS A 279 6.39 25.49 -18.23
N HIS A 280 6.81 24.47 -18.96
CA HIS A 280 7.51 24.63 -20.24
C HIS A 280 6.65 24.39 -21.48
N HIS A 281 5.52 23.68 -21.37
CA HIS A 281 4.73 23.23 -22.53
C HIS A 281 3.26 23.64 -22.50
N ALA A 282 2.72 24.23 -21.42
CA ALA A 282 1.32 24.69 -21.36
C ALA A 282 0.94 25.70 -22.47
N TRP A 283 1.90 26.51 -22.95
CA TRP A 283 1.65 27.45 -24.04
C TRP A 283 1.35 26.76 -25.38
N ARG A 284 1.83 25.53 -25.61
CA ARG A 284 1.55 24.79 -26.85
C ARG A 284 0.08 24.40 -26.94
N PHE A 285 -0.48 23.93 -25.83
CA PHE A 285 -1.90 23.63 -25.71
C PHE A 285 -2.75 24.90 -25.80
N GLU A 286 -2.29 26.00 -25.22
CA GLU A 286 -2.94 27.31 -25.35
C GLU A 286 -3.03 27.77 -26.82
N SER A 287 -1.93 27.67 -27.58
CA SER A 287 -1.91 27.96 -29.02
C SER A 287 -2.78 26.99 -29.83
N MET A 288 -2.87 25.73 -29.42
CA MET A 288 -3.78 24.77 -30.05
C MET A 288 -5.24 25.18 -29.87
N ILE A 289 -5.66 25.55 -28.65
CA ILE A 289 -7.01 26.03 -28.35
C ILE A 289 -7.34 27.28 -29.19
N GLU A 290 -6.37 28.19 -29.34
CA GLU A 290 -6.53 29.38 -30.17
C GLU A 290 -6.83 29.06 -31.63
N LYS A 291 -6.17 28.05 -32.22
CA LYS A 291 -6.40 27.63 -33.62
C LYS A 291 -7.76 26.97 -33.86
N PHE A 292 -8.41 26.45 -32.81
CA PHE A 292 -9.72 25.80 -32.90
C PHE A 292 -10.89 26.78 -32.83
N LEU A 293 -10.66 28.04 -32.46
CA LEU A 293 -11.66 29.10 -32.31
C LEU A 293 -11.57 30.11 -33.46
#